data_AF-A0A815A667-F1
#
_entry.id   AF-A0A815A667-F1
#
_cell.length_a   1.000
_cell.length_b   1.000
_cell.length_c   1.000
_cell.angle_alpha   90.00
_cell.angle_beta   90.00
_cell.angle_gamma   90.00
#
_symmetry.space_group_name_H-M   'P 1'
#
loop_
_entity.id
_entity.type
_entity.pdbx_description
1 polymer ?
#
loop_
_entity_poly.entity_id
_entity_poly.type
_entity_poly.pdbx_seq_one_letter_code
_entity_poly.pdbx_strand_id
1 'polypeptide(L)'
;MVNSFDNRYKHRSSILRNLQNLLEDDEQEFHLKTRNKQYENNEESDDVESGPEITLQNRAAMNTRLRVLYTDANGTPAIAETGRLWTGQTKSVKLPVGSKNINIIVEKDLFFETWRVAYKGTLTNENQCVRIVGVTLFSKIHPCK
;
A
#
# COMPACT_ATOMS: atom_id res chain seq x y z
N MET A 1 -25.47 67.30 -9.04
CA MET A 1 -25.54 66.15 -9.97
C MET A 1 -24.15 66.03 -10.59
N VAL A 2 -23.34 64.97 -10.52
CA VAL A 2 -23.45 63.58 -10.09
C VAL A 2 -22.10 63.21 -9.45
N ASN A 3 -22.12 62.52 -8.31
CA ASN A 3 -20.95 61.93 -7.67
C ASN A 3 -20.68 60.53 -8.23
N SER A 4 -19.47 60.04 -7.95
CA SER A 4 -19.06 58.62 -7.96
C SER A 4 -18.70 58.03 -9.31
N PHE A 5 -17.42 57.78 -9.55
CA PHE A 5 -16.89 56.48 -9.98
C PHE A 5 -15.36 56.52 -9.95
N ASP A 6 -14.75 56.48 -8.76
CA ASP A 6 -13.35 56.05 -8.64
C ASP A 6 -13.03 55.77 -7.17
N ASN A 7 -13.06 54.49 -6.78
CA ASN A 7 -12.35 53.96 -5.60
C ASN A 7 -12.61 52.46 -5.30
N ARG A 8 -13.30 51.70 -6.16
CA ARG A 8 -13.64 50.29 -5.85
C ARG A 8 -12.70 49.22 -6.44
N TYR A 9 -11.64 49.58 -7.17
CA TYR A 9 -10.74 48.60 -7.78
C TYR A 9 -9.40 48.39 -7.06
N LYS A 10 -8.87 49.36 -6.30
CA LYS A 10 -7.59 49.18 -5.59
C LYS A 10 -7.70 48.38 -4.29
N HIS A 11 -8.87 48.33 -3.65
CA HIS A 11 -9.03 47.70 -2.33
C HIS A 11 -9.31 46.17 -2.39
N ARG A 12 -9.73 45.64 -3.55
CA ARG A 12 -9.97 44.19 -3.71
C ARG A 12 -8.69 43.38 -3.96
N SER A 13 -7.61 44.02 -4.42
CA SER A 13 -6.34 43.33 -4.72
C SER A 13 -5.51 43.01 -3.47
N SER A 14 -5.63 43.76 -2.37
CA SER A 14 -4.87 43.45 -1.13
C SER A 14 -5.56 42.39 -0.29
N ILE A 15 -6.90 42.39 -0.26
CA ILE A 15 -7.69 41.40 0.48
C ILE A 15 -7.54 40.00 -0.12
N LEU A 16 -7.51 39.88 -1.46
CA LEU A 16 -7.31 38.60 -2.14
C LEU A 16 -5.88 38.03 -1.95
N ARG A 17 -4.84 38.88 -1.90
CA ARG A 17 -3.47 38.41 -1.59
C ARG A 17 -3.31 37.97 -0.14
N ASN A 18 -3.94 38.65 0.81
CA ASN A 18 -3.90 38.24 2.21
C ASN A 18 -4.69 36.94 2.47
N LEU A 19 -5.78 36.69 1.75
CA LEU A 19 -6.52 35.43 1.84
C LEU A 19 -5.74 34.25 1.23
N GLN A 20 -4.95 34.48 0.17
CA GLN A 20 -4.10 33.45 -0.41
C GLN A 20 -2.96 33.04 0.53
N ASN A 21 -2.32 34.00 1.20
CA ASN A 21 -1.27 33.70 2.18
C ASN A 21 -1.83 32.98 3.43
N LEU A 22 -3.04 33.32 3.88
CA LEU A 22 -3.70 32.64 5.01
C LEU A 22 -4.08 31.18 4.70
N LEU A 23 -4.42 30.86 3.43
CA LEU A 23 -4.73 29.50 3.01
C LEU A 23 -3.47 28.64 2.84
N GLU A 24 -2.35 29.22 2.42
CA GLU A 24 -1.07 28.51 2.28
C GLU A 24 -0.43 28.16 3.63
N ASP A 25 -0.64 28.99 4.67
CA ASP A 25 -0.12 28.73 6.02
C ASP A 25 -0.90 27.61 6.74
N ASP A 26 -2.23 27.53 6.55
CA ASP A 26 -3.08 26.47 7.13
C ASP A 26 -2.82 25.09 6.48
N GLU A 27 -2.54 25.04 5.17
CA GLU A 27 -2.17 23.79 4.50
C GLU A 27 -0.80 23.27 4.97
N GLN A 28 0.17 24.14 5.22
CA GLN A 28 1.48 23.73 5.73
C GLN A 28 1.41 23.21 7.17
N GLU A 29 0.58 23.80 8.03
CA GLU A 29 0.40 23.31 9.40
C GLU A 29 -0.32 21.95 9.44
N PHE A 30 -1.31 21.73 8.56
CA PHE A 30 -1.98 20.43 8.43
C PHE A 30 -1.02 19.34 7.92
N HIS A 31 -0.14 19.67 6.95
CA HIS A 31 0.87 18.75 6.44
C HIS A 31 1.98 18.44 7.46
N LEU A 32 2.35 19.38 8.33
CA LEU A 32 3.29 19.11 9.43
C LEU A 32 2.66 18.26 10.54
N LYS A 33 1.39 18.50 10.90
CA LYS A 33 0.69 17.68 11.91
C LYS A 33 0.43 16.25 11.42
N THR A 34 0.12 16.05 10.14
CA THR A 34 0.01 14.69 9.58
C THR A 34 1.36 14.01 9.41
N ARG A 35 2.42 14.75 9.05
CA ARG A 35 3.79 14.20 8.99
C ARG A 35 4.31 13.80 10.38
N ASN A 36 4.13 14.62 11.41
CA ASN A 36 4.60 14.29 12.77
C ASN A 36 3.82 13.14 13.41
N LYS A 37 2.52 12.99 13.12
CA LYS A 37 1.73 11.83 13.56
C LYS A 37 2.15 10.52 12.89
N GLN A 38 2.94 10.60 11.81
CA GLN A 38 3.47 9.44 11.09
C GLN A 38 4.86 9.01 11.60
N TYR A 39 5.57 9.86 12.35
CA TYR A 39 6.89 9.54 12.91
C TYR A 39 6.85 9.04 14.37
N GLU A 40 5.75 9.24 15.10
CA GLU A 40 5.59 8.73 16.48
C GLU A 40 5.08 7.27 16.57
N ASN A 41 4.83 6.59 15.44
CA ASN A 41 4.50 5.15 15.42
C ASN A 41 5.69 4.25 15.04
N ASN A 42 6.92 4.77 15.08
CA ASN A 42 8.15 4.01 14.80
C ASN A 42 9.02 3.86 16.06
N GLU A 43 8.42 3.75 17.23
CA GLU A 43 9.07 3.12 18.37
C GLU A 43 8.69 1.64 18.42
N GLU A 44 9.66 0.85 18.85
CA GLU A 44 9.60 -0.61 19.02
C GLU A 44 9.84 -1.42 17.73
N SER A 45 11.03 -1.22 17.15
CA SER A 45 11.78 -2.37 16.62
C SER A 45 12.15 -3.29 17.78
N ASP A 46 11.16 -4.02 18.28
CA ASP A 46 11.45 -5.34 18.82
C ASP A 46 12.20 -6.09 17.71
N ASP A 47 13.36 -6.64 18.04
CA ASP A 47 13.99 -7.68 17.24
C ASP A 47 13.06 -8.91 17.27
N VAL A 48 11.93 -8.80 16.57
CA VAL A 48 11.04 -9.91 16.27
C VAL A 48 11.87 -10.79 15.36
N GLU A 49 12.46 -11.82 15.95
CA GLU A 49 13.06 -12.94 15.26
C GLU A 49 12.15 -13.24 14.06
N SER A 50 12.67 -12.99 12.86
CA SER A 50 11.83 -12.89 11.67
C SER A 50 11.64 -14.29 11.11
N GLY A 51 10.39 -14.71 11.00
CA GLY A 51 10.01 -16.02 10.47
C GLY A 51 10.20 -16.10 8.95
N PRO A 52 9.54 -17.06 8.28
CA PRO A 52 9.67 -17.21 6.83
C PRO A 52 9.22 -15.95 6.10
N GLU A 53 10.02 -15.52 5.12
CA GLU A 53 9.71 -14.43 4.21
C GLU A 53 9.15 -14.99 2.90
N ILE A 54 8.00 -14.47 2.47
CA ILE A 54 7.31 -14.91 1.26
C ILE A 54 7.26 -13.75 0.27
N THR A 55 7.83 -13.95 -0.90
CA THR A 55 7.99 -12.92 -1.93
C THR A 55 7.04 -13.13 -3.10
N LEU A 56 6.35 -12.08 -3.53
CA LEU A 56 5.62 -12.04 -4.80
C LEU A 56 6.33 -11.11 -5.79
N GLN A 57 6.70 -11.67 -6.95
CA GLN A 57 7.18 -10.92 -8.11
C GLN A 57 6.04 -10.75 -9.13
N ASN A 58 5.50 -9.55 -9.24
CA ASN A 58 4.50 -9.25 -10.27
C ASN A 58 5.18 -8.88 -11.59
N ARG A 59 5.23 -9.82 -12.52
CA ARG A 59 5.70 -9.63 -13.90
C ARG A 59 4.56 -9.71 -14.91
N ALA A 60 3.32 -9.75 -14.44
CA ALA A 60 2.14 -9.80 -15.27
C ALA A 60 1.61 -8.40 -15.57
N ALA A 61 0.96 -8.23 -16.72
CA ALA A 61 0.27 -7.01 -17.13
C ALA A 61 -1.09 -6.87 -16.41
N MET A 62 -1.08 -6.91 -15.08
CA MET A 62 -2.24 -6.75 -14.20
C MET A 62 -1.80 -6.38 -12.78
N ASN A 63 -2.74 -5.86 -11.99
CA ASN A 63 -2.54 -5.69 -10.56
C ASN A 63 -2.68 -7.02 -9.83
N THR A 64 -1.84 -7.24 -8.82
CA THR A 64 -1.81 -8.49 -8.05
C THR A 64 -1.66 -8.19 -6.57
N ARG A 65 -1.94 -9.17 -5.71
CA ARG A 65 -1.57 -9.13 -4.29
C ARG A 65 -1.28 -10.52 -3.76
N LEU A 66 -0.42 -10.57 -2.76
CA LEU A 66 -0.14 -11.76 -1.98
C LEU A 66 -0.87 -11.64 -0.64
N ARG A 67 -1.60 -12.70 -0.28
CA ARG A 67 -2.20 -12.91 1.04
C ARG A 67 -1.67 -14.22 1.61
N VAL A 68 -1.23 -14.19 2.86
CA VAL A 68 -0.70 -15.34 3.56
C VAL A 68 -1.57 -15.57 4.79
N LEU A 69 -2.27 -16.71 4.80
CA LEU A 69 -3.04 -17.16 5.95
C LEU A 69 -2.14 -18.07 6.78
N TYR A 70 -2.03 -17.83 8.08
CA TYR A 70 -1.20 -18.64 8.96
C TYR A 70 -1.82 -18.73 10.36
N THR A 71 -1.27 -19.61 11.18
CA THR A 71 -1.53 -19.67 12.61
C THR A 71 -0.30 -19.12 13.33
N ASP A 72 -0.46 -18.12 14.20
CA ASP A 72 0.64 -17.56 14.98
C ASP A 72 1.18 -18.54 16.03
N ALA A 73 2.21 -18.14 16.77
CA ALA A 73 2.81 -18.95 17.83
C ALA A 73 1.82 -19.30 18.96
N ASN A 74 0.76 -18.50 19.15
CA ASN A 74 -0.27 -18.68 20.17
C ASN A 74 -1.42 -19.58 19.69
N GLY A 75 -1.41 -20.04 18.44
CA GLY A 75 -2.50 -20.83 17.88
C GLY A 75 -3.63 -19.99 17.25
N THR A 76 -3.46 -18.68 17.11
CA THR A 76 -4.46 -17.77 16.56
C THR A 76 -4.34 -17.67 15.04
N PRO A 77 -5.43 -17.83 14.27
CA PRO A 77 -5.42 -17.55 12.83
C PRO A 77 -5.15 -16.09 12.54
N ALA A 78 -4.23 -15.82 11.62
CA ALA A 78 -3.81 -14.48 11.22
C ALA A 78 -3.62 -14.39 9.70
N ILE A 79 -3.56 -13.14 9.20
CA ILE A 79 -3.37 -12.82 7.79
C ILE A 79 -2.25 -11.78 7.67
N ALA A 80 -1.35 -12.00 6.73
CA ALA A 80 -0.37 -11.00 6.32
C ALA A 80 -0.43 -10.81 4.80
N GLU A 81 -0.32 -9.58 4.31
CA GLU A 81 -0.50 -9.27 2.90
C GLU A 81 0.38 -8.12 2.41
N THR A 82 0.66 -8.09 1.10
CA THR A 82 1.52 -7.07 0.47
C THR A 82 0.81 -5.77 0.09
N GLY A 83 -0.53 -5.76 0.20
CA GLY A 83 -1.39 -4.82 -0.52
C GLY A 83 -1.30 -5.00 -2.05
N ARG A 84 -1.82 -4.03 -2.81
CA ARG A 84 -1.80 -4.02 -4.28
C ARG A 84 -0.37 -3.86 -4.81
N LEU A 85 0.02 -4.72 -5.74
CA LEU A 85 1.24 -4.64 -6.54
C LEU A 85 0.88 -4.33 -7.99
N TRP A 86 1.52 -3.28 -8.51
CA TRP A 86 1.51 -2.95 -9.92
C TRP A 86 2.45 -3.86 -10.71
N THR A 87 2.31 -3.86 -12.04
CA THR A 87 3.21 -4.58 -12.94
C THR A 87 4.66 -4.16 -12.71
N GLY A 88 5.56 -5.14 -12.63
CA GLY A 88 7.00 -4.92 -12.42
C GLY A 88 7.42 -4.86 -10.95
N GLN A 89 6.48 -4.78 -10.01
CA GLN A 89 6.81 -4.69 -8.59
C GLN A 89 7.10 -6.06 -7.96
N THR A 90 7.99 -6.04 -6.98
CA THR A 90 8.25 -7.17 -6.08
C THR A 90 8.01 -6.70 -4.65
N LYS A 91 7.25 -7.47 -3.88
CA LYS A 91 7.10 -7.25 -2.43
C LYS A 91 7.13 -8.57 -1.69
N SER A 92 7.54 -8.49 -0.44
CA SER A 92 7.58 -9.62 0.48
C SER A 92 6.69 -9.38 1.68
N VAL A 93 6.31 -10.47 2.32
CA VAL A 93 5.66 -10.49 3.63
C VAL A 93 6.52 -11.37 4.53
N LYS A 94 6.94 -10.80 5.66
CA LYS A 94 7.63 -11.53 6.72
C LYS A 94 6.60 -12.02 7.72
N LEU A 95 6.62 -13.30 8.05
CA LEU A 95 5.77 -13.85 9.10
C LEU A 95 6.48 -13.81 10.46
N PRO A 96 5.73 -13.75 11.57
CA PRO A 96 6.31 -13.94 12.90
C PRO A 96 6.97 -15.31 13.05
N VAL A 97 8.02 -15.42 13.87
CA VAL A 97 8.60 -16.71 14.25
C VAL A 97 7.55 -17.62 14.90
N GLY A 98 7.67 -18.93 14.65
CA GLY A 98 6.73 -19.93 15.17
C GLY A 98 5.42 -20.04 14.39
N SER A 99 5.25 -19.29 13.29
CA SER A 99 4.07 -19.40 12.40
C SER A 99 3.91 -20.80 11.82
N LYS A 100 2.68 -21.34 11.87
CA LYS A 100 2.30 -22.69 11.38
C LYS A 100 1.17 -22.60 10.37
N ASN A 101 0.89 -23.71 9.68
CA ASN A 101 -0.23 -23.85 8.73
C ASN A 101 -0.25 -22.74 7.66
N ILE A 102 0.92 -22.40 7.13
CA ILE A 102 1.09 -21.24 6.24
C ILE A 102 0.55 -21.55 4.85
N ASN A 103 -0.48 -20.81 4.44
CA ASN A 103 -1.14 -20.91 3.15
C ASN A 103 -0.95 -19.62 2.37
N ILE A 104 -0.37 -19.76 1.18
CA ILE A 104 -0.11 -18.70 0.21
C ILE A 104 -1.30 -18.59 -0.73
N ILE A 105 -1.80 -17.37 -0.90
CA ILE A 105 -2.84 -17.04 -1.86
C ILE A 105 -2.35 -15.86 -2.70
N VAL A 106 -2.28 -16.06 -4.01
CA VAL A 106 -2.01 -14.97 -4.96
C VAL A 106 -3.31 -14.63 -5.66
N GLU A 107 -3.70 -13.36 -5.57
CA GLU A 107 -4.90 -12.84 -6.22
C GLU A 107 -4.51 -11.86 -7.32
N LYS A 108 -5.34 -11.82 -8.37
CA LYS A 108 -5.23 -10.88 -9.48
C LYS A 108 -6.49 -10.03 -9.60
N ASP A 109 -6.32 -8.79 -10.01
CA ASP A 109 -7.42 -7.88 -10.32
C ASP A 109 -7.97 -8.23 -11.72
N LEU A 110 -9.27 -8.52 -11.79
CA LEU A 110 -9.92 -8.80 -13.07
C LEU A 110 -10.28 -7.52 -13.80
N PHE A 111 -10.94 -6.57 -13.14
CA PHE A 111 -11.28 -5.23 -13.62
C PHE A 111 -11.81 -4.44 -12.41
N PHE A 112 -11.32 -3.21 -12.18
CA PHE A 112 -11.80 -2.31 -11.12
C PHE A 112 -11.91 -2.96 -9.73
N GLU A 113 -10.81 -3.51 -9.23
CA GLU A 113 -10.66 -3.99 -7.84
C GLU A 113 -11.41 -5.28 -7.48
N THR A 114 -11.91 -6.00 -8.48
CA THR A 114 -12.44 -7.36 -8.26
C THR A 114 -11.29 -8.37 -8.26
N TRP A 115 -10.95 -8.87 -7.07
CA TRP A 115 -9.87 -9.84 -6.87
C TRP A 115 -10.32 -11.28 -7.16
N ARG A 116 -9.54 -12.01 -7.96
CA ARG A 116 -9.70 -13.45 -8.20
C ARG A 116 -8.46 -14.20 -7.80
N VAL A 117 -8.63 -15.35 -7.13
CA VAL A 117 -7.53 -16.26 -6.81
C VAL A 117 -6.90 -16.79 -8.09
N ALA A 118 -5.61 -16.54 -8.25
CA ALA A 118 -4.79 -17.06 -9.34
C ALA A 118 -3.98 -18.29 -8.88
N TYR A 119 -3.61 -18.36 -7.60
CA TYR A 119 -2.92 -19.49 -6.99
C TYR A 119 -3.27 -19.63 -5.53
N LYS A 120 -3.33 -20.88 -5.07
CA LYS A 120 -3.43 -21.26 -3.67
C LYS A 120 -2.51 -22.44 -3.43
N GLY A 121 -1.69 -22.37 -2.39
CA GLY A 121 -0.81 -23.47 -2.01
C GLY A 121 -0.30 -23.32 -0.58
N THR A 122 0.20 -24.40 0.00
CA THR A 122 0.87 -24.37 1.30
C THR A 122 2.33 -24.00 1.12
N LEU A 123 2.91 -23.28 2.08
CA LEU A 123 4.32 -22.90 2.04
C LEU A 123 5.22 -24.14 1.96
N THR A 124 6.14 -24.12 1.00
CA THR A 124 7.25 -25.04 0.82
C THR A 124 8.50 -24.22 0.50
N ASN A 125 9.69 -24.80 0.62
CA ASN A 125 10.93 -24.09 0.26
C ASN A 125 10.93 -23.64 -1.21
N GLU A 126 10.21 -24.35 -2.09
CA GLU A 126 10.14 -24.00 -3.52
C GLU A 126 9.24 -22.80 -3.81
N ASN A 127 8.27 -22.48 -2.95
CA ASN A 127 7.29 -21.44 -3.21
C ASN A 127 7.35 -20.27 -2.22
N GLN A 128 8.44 -20.17 -1.44
CA GLN A 128 8.80 -18.97 -0.69
C GLN A 128 8.89 -17.74 -1.59
N CYS A 129 9.22 -17.92 -2.87
CA CYS A 129 9.07 -16.86 -3.86
C CYS A 129 8.19 -17.34 -5.02
N VAL A 130 7.17 -16.56 -5.32
CA VAL A 130 6.25 -16.79 -6.44
C VAL A 130 6.32 -15.64 -7.44
N ARG A 131 6.42 -15.98 -8.71
CA ARG A 131 6.41 -15.05 -9.84
C ARG A 131 5.15 -15.28 -10.66
N ILE A 132 4.38 -14.22 -10.85
CA ILE A 132 3.22 -14.23 -11.76
C ILE A 132 3.58 -13.49 -13.05
N VAL A 133 3.23 -14.09 -14.18
CA VAL A 133 3.48 -13.56 -15.53
C VAL A 133 2.21 -13.68 -16.38
N GLY A 134 2.19 -12.97 -17.51
CA GLY A 134 1.10 -13.02 -18.50
C GLY A 134 0.13 -11.86 -18.38
N VAL A 135 -1.11 -12.09 -18.81
CA VAL A 135 -2.16 -11.07 -18.92
C VAL A 135 -3.39 -11.48 -18.12
N THR A 136 -4.28 -10.55 -17.80
CA THR A 136 -5.40 -10.75 -16.85
C THR A 136 -6.16 -12.06 -17.05
N LEU A 137 -6.53 -12.39 -18.30
CA LEU A 137 -7.27 -13.61 -18.62
C LEU A 137 -6.39 -14.87 -18.65
N PHE A 138 -5.11 -14.73 -19.03
CA PHE A 138 -4.17 -15.83 -19.21
C PHE A 138 -2.88 -15.55 -18.43
N SER A 139 -2.91 -15.88 -17.13
CA SER A 139 -1.79 -15.72 -16.21
C SER A 139 -1.17 -17.06 -15.86
N LYS A 140 0.14 -17.10 -15.66
CA LYS A 140 0.86 -18.27 -15.13
C LYS A 140 1.62 -17.89 -13.86
N ILE A 141 1.78 -18.87 -12.96
CA ILE A 141 2.50 -18.71 -11.70
C ILE A 141 3.62 -19.74 -11.64
N HIS A 142 4.81 -19.26 -11.25
CA HIS A 142 6.02 -20.05 -11.18
C HIS A 142 6.75 -19.77 -9.85
N PRO A 143 7.41 -20.76 -9.25
CA PRO A 143 8.50 -20.52 -8.32
C PRO A 143 9.53 -19.53 -8.88
N CYS A 144 10.08 -18.65 -8.06
CA CYS A 144 11.27 -17.89 -8.43
C CYS A 144 12.49 -18.81 -8.33
N LYS A 145 12.72 -19.62 -9.37
CA LYS A 145 14.04 -20.24 -9.56
C LYS A 145 15.07 -19.20 -9.94
#